data_AF-A0A430KY11-F1
#
_entry.id   AF-A0A430KY11-F1
#
_cell.length_a   1.000
_cell.length_b   1.000
_cell.length_c   1.000
_cell.angle_alpha   90.00
_cell.angle_beta   90.00
_cell.angle_gamma   90.00
#
_symmetry.space_group_name_H-M   'P 1'
#
loop_
_entity.id
_entity.type
_entity.pdbx_description
1 polymer ?
#
loop_
_entity_poly.entity_id
_entity_poly.type
_entity_poly.pdbx_seq_one_letter_code
_entity_poly.pdbx_strand_id
1 'polypeptide(L)'
;MIPPKVPVTNLNVSTAVNALNNVISGREGKVLPPGFGYVQLSRFLGALEGRVKADRRAGLIPSISGRVNSSLAIDICLGAQGAGPAALSTRSKISECKRIGRRWEELVGPSVFLLAIYSNVAETFVKDHSKSDNSTFKVLASAALDCVPVRLLMVCVHLSTTVEDRIRSGLPCDHPWMDEVEGHLRQHILG
;
A
#
# COMPACT_ATOMS: atom_id res chain seq x y z
N MET A 1 4.12 -10.09 -4.03
CA MET A 1 5.51 -10.42 -3.64
C MET A 1 6.43 -10.15 -4.83
N ILE A 2 7.60 -9.54 -4.61
CA ILE A 2 8.56 -9.24 -5.69
C ILE A 2 9.39 -10.51 -5.97
N PRO A 3 9.45 -11.03 -7.21
CA PRO A 3 10.13 -12.29 -7.53
C PRO A 3 11.61 -12.29 -7.11
N PRO A 4 12.08 -13.31 -6.37
CA PRO A 4 13.38 -13.24 -5.71
C PRO A 4 14.58 -13.66 -6.57
N LYS A 5 14.38 -14.10 -7.82
CA LYS A 5 15.44 -14.72 -8.63
C LYS A 5 15.93 -13.84 -9.79
N VAL A 6 15.33 -12.67 -9.98
CA VAL A 6 15.65 -11.75 -11.08
C VAL A 6 16.14 -10.44 -10.45
N PRO A 7 17.17 -9.79 -11.02
CA PRO A 7 17.56 -8.44 -10.61
C PRO A 7 16.36 -7.50 -10.67
N VAL A 8 16.18 -6.66 -9.66
CA VAL A 8 15.00 -5.80 -9.53
C VAL A 8 14.82 -4.85 -10.71
N THR A 9 15.92 -4.48 -11.37
CA THR A 9 15.91 -3.66 -12.59
C THR A 9 15.33 -4.37 -13.81
N ASN A 10 15.26 -5.70 -13.79
CA ASN A 10 14.76 -6.52 -14.90
C ASN A 10 13.32 -7.00 -14.65
N LEU A 11 12.71 -6.60 -13.53
CA LEU A 11 11.35 -6.98 -13.22
C LEU A 11 10.36 -6.16 -14.04
N ASN A 12 9.45 -6.84 -14.73
CA ASN A 12 8.28 -6.18 -15.28
C ASN A 12 7.26 -5.93 -14.16
N VAL A 13 7.15 -4.66 -13.75
CA VAL A 13 6.20 -4.23 -12.72
C VAL A 13 5.05 -3.39 -13.28
N SER A 14 4.91 -3.29 -14.61
CA SER A 14 3.93 -2.41 -15.26
C SER A 14 2.50 -2.71 -14.88
N THR A 15 2.10 -3.99 -14.82
CA THR A 15 0.75 -4.38 -14.41
C THR A 15 0.44 -3.94 -12.99
N ALA A 16 1.38 -4.13 -12.06
CA ALA A 16 1.21 -3.73 -10.66
C ALA A 16 1.12 -2.20 -10.52
N VAL A 17 2.03 -1.46 -11.19
CA VAL A 17 2.04 0.01 -11.17
C VAL A 17 0.75 0.58 -11.77
N ASN A 18 0.28 0.03 -12.89
CA ASN A 18 -0.96 0.49 -13.53
C ASN A 18 -2.20 0.21 -12.66
N ALA A 19 -2.27 -0.96 -12.02
CA ALA A 19 -3.35 -1.28 -11.08
C ALA A 19 -3.40 -0.29 -9.91
N LEU A 20 -2.25 0.01 -9.31
CA LEU A 20 -2.15 0.98 -8.22
C LEU A 20 -2.56 2.39 -8.67
N ASN A 21 -2.11 2.81 -9.85
CA ASN A 21 -2.45 4.12 -10.42
C ASN A 21 -3.96 4.25 -10.68
N ASN A 22 -4.62 3.18 -11.13
CA ASN A 22 -6.06 3.18 -11.34
C ASN A 22 -6.84 3.34 -10.02
N VAL A 23 -6.42 2.64 -8.95
CA VAL A 23 -7.03 2.79 -7.63
C VAL A 23 -6.81 4.21 -7.10
N ILE A 24 -5.58 4.73 -7.16
CA ILE A 24 -5.26 6.11 -6.71
C ILE A 24 -6.07 7.15 -7.47
N SER A 25 -6.28 6.96 -8.78
CA SER A 25 -7.05 7.87 -9.63
C SER A 25 -8.56 7.75 -9.42
N GLY A 26 -9.02 6.90 -8.49
CA GLY A 26 -10.43 6.68 -8.22
C GLY A 26 -11.18 5.92 -9.33
N ARG A 27 -10.46 5.34 -10.31
CA ARG A 27 -11.09 4.56 -11.39
C ARG A 27 -11.71 3.27 -10.90
N GLU A 28 -11.18 2.74 -9.81
CA GLU A 28 -11.74 1.60 -9.07
C GLU A 28 -12.70 2.04 -7.95
N GLY A 29 -13.14 3.30 -7.93
CA GLY A 29 -13.80 3.94 -6.77
C GLY A 29 -15.14 3.34 -6.32
N LYS A 30 -15.73 2.41 -7.09
CA LYS A 30 -16.88 1.60 -6.66
C LYS A 30 -16.48 0.38 -5.82
N VAL A 31 -15.22 -0.03 -5.90
CA VAL A 31 -14.68 -1.26 -5.30
C VAL A 31 -13.64 -0.94 -4.22
N LEU A 32 -12.74 0.02 -4.48
CA LEU A 32 -11.65 0.38 -3.55
C LEU A 32 -11.51 1.90 -3.38
N PRO A 33 -11.38 2.41 -2.14
CA PRO A 33 -11.08 3.81 -1.91
C PRO A 33 -9.66 4.17 -2.38
N PRO A 34 -9.40 5.42 -2.84
CA PRO A 34 -8.06 5.85 -3.27
C PRO A 34 -6.97 5.65 -2.22
N GLY A 35 -7.32 5.78 -0.93
CA GLY A 35 -6.44 5.48 0.21
C GLY A 35 -5.75 4.13 0.12
N PHE A 36 -6.46 3.11 -0.39
CA PHE A 36 -5.93 1.77 -0.58
C PHE A 36 -4.76 1.78 -1.57
N GLY A 37 -4.93 2.47 -2.69
CA GLY A 37 -3.89 2.61 -3.71
C GLY A 37 -2.64 3.32 -3.18
N TYR A 38 -2.80 4.36 -2.36
CA TYR A 38 -1.67 5.04 -1.73
C TYR A 38 -0.89 4.15 -0.77
N VAL A 39 -1.58 3.42 0.12
CA VAL A 39 -0.95 2.47 1.06
C VAL A 39 -0.19 1.39 0.30
N GLN A 40 -0.83 0.77 -0.69
CA GLN A 40 -0.20 -0.31 -1.44
C GLN A 40 0.98 0.19 -2.30
N LEU A 41 0.92 1.39 -2.87
CA LEU A 41 2.06 2.00 -3.56
C LEU A 41 3.23 2.28 -2.61
N SER A 42 2.96 2.78 -1.41
CA SER A 42 3.98 3.02 -0.38
C SER A 42 4.69 1.73 0.01
N ARG A 43 3.93 0.68 0.35
CA ARG A 43 4.45 -0.67 0.65
C ARG A 43 5.24 -1.25 -0.52
N PHE A 44 4.72 -1.11 -1.75
CA PHE A 44 5.38 -1.58 -2.97
C PHE A 44 6.74 -0.90 -3.19
N LEU A 45 6.81 0.43 -3.05
CA LEU A 45 8.07 1.17 -3.13
C LEU A 45 9.04 0.79 -2.01
N GLY A 46 8.55 0.57 -0.78
CA GLY A 46 9.37 0.07 0.32
C GLY A 46 9.96 -1.33 0.04
N ALA A 47 9.17 -2.22 -0.55
CA ALA A 47 9.64 -3.54 -0.97
C ALA A 47 10.68 -3.45 -2.10
N LEU A 48 10.46 -2.59 -3.11
CA LEU A 48 11.45 -2.31 -4.16
C LEU A 48 12.75 -1.75 -3.58
N GLU A 49 12.68 -0.82 -2.62
CA GLU A 49 13.85 -0.26 -1.95
C GLU A 49 14.65 -1.32 -1.19
N GLY A 50 13.96 -2.20 -0.46
CA GLY A 50 14.56 -3.34 0.20
C GLY A 50 15.25 -4.28 -0.80
N ARG A 51 14.62 -4.50 -1.95
CA ARG A 51 15.16 -5.34 -3.02
C ARG A 51 16.38 -4.71 -3.69
N VAL A 52 16.34 -3.42 -4.03
CA VAL A 52 17.49 -2.67 -4.53
C VAL A 52 18.66 -2.76 -3.54
N LYS A 53 18.39 -2.62 -2.24
CA LYS A 53 19.41 -2.75 -1.19
C LYS A 53 20.03 -4.14 -1.19
N ALA A 54 19.24 -5.20 -1.36
CA ALA A 54 19.72 -6.58 -1.44
C ALA A 54 20.58 -6.82 -2.69
N ASP A 55 20.10 -6.41 -3.86
CA ASP A 55 20.80 -6.59 -5.14
C ASP A 55 22.13 -5.82 -5.17
N ARG A 56 22.20 -4.62 -4.57
CA ARG A 56 23.46 -3.88 -4.39
C ARG A 56 24.46 -4.62 -3.51
N ARG A 57 24.00 -5.18 -2.39
CA ARG A 57 24.86 -5.99 -1.49
C ARG A 57 25.38 -7.24 -2.18
N ALA A 58 24.61 -7.80 -3.11
CA ALA A 58 25.00 -8.94 -3.93
C ALA A 58 25.86 -8.56 -5.15
N GLY A 59 26.18 -7.27 -5.36
CA GLY A 59 26.97 -6.81 -6.51
C GLY A 59 26.22 -6.83 -7.85
N LEU A 60 24.91 -7.11 -7.85
CA LEU A 60 24.08 -7.16 -9.07
C LEU A 60 23.74 -5.76 -9.61
N ILE A 61 23.81 -4.75 -8.75
CA ILE A 61 23.58 -3.35 -9.11
C ILE A 61 24.76 -2.52 -8.62
N PRO A 62 25.41 -1.74 -9.50
CA PRO A 62 26.50 -0.86 -9.08
C PRO A 62 26.00 0.22 -8.12
N SER A 63 26.79 0.48 -7.08
CA SER A 63 26.58 1.63 -6.20
C SER A 63 27.08 2.89 -6.90
N ILE A 64 26.14 3.74 -7.32
CA ILE A 64 26.42 5.03 -7.96
C ILE A 64 26.19 6.13 -6.92
N SER A 65 27.20 7.00 -6.74
CA SER A 65 27.09 8.16 -5.86
C SER A 65 25.86 9.02 -6.22
N GLY A 66 25.11 9.47 -5.21
CA GLY A 66 23.88 10.26 -5.40
C GLY A 66 22.63 9.46 -5.80
N ARG A 67 22.74 8.17 -6.17
CA ARG A 67 21.57 7.33 -6.47
C ARG A 67 21.22 6.46 -5.27
N VAL A 68 20.40 6.98 -4.37
CA VAL A 68 19.90 6.21 -3.21
C VAL A 68 18.88 5.15 -3.63
N ASN A 69 18.63 4.16 -2.76
CA ASN A 69 17.74 3.03 -3.07
C ASN A 69 16.32 3.51 -3.45
N SER A 70 15.83 4.56 -2.77
CA SER A 70 14.52 5.15 -3.05
C SER A 70 14.43 5.80 -4.43
N SER A 71 15.48 6.50 -4.86
CA SER A 71 15.54 7.07 -6.20
C SER A 71 15.46 5.99 -7.27
N LEU A 72 16.16 4.86 -7.08
CA LEU A 72 16.11 3.75 -8.05
C LEU A 72 14.74 3.05 -8.05
N ALA A 73 14.10 2.87 -6.89
CA ALA A 73 12.75 2.31 -6.83
C ALA A 73 11.72 3.20 -7.56
N ILE A 74 11.82 4.52 -7.39
CA ILE A 74 10.98 5.49 -8.13
C ILE A 74 11.25 5.40 -9.63
N ASP A 75 12.51 5.30 -10.04
CA ASP A 75 12.88 5.18 -11.46
C ASP A 75 12.32 3.90 -12.10
N ILE A 76 12.35 2.78 -11.38
CA ILE A 76 11.74 1.51 -11.82
C ILE A 76 10.23 1.71 -12.03
N CYS A 77 9.54 2.35 -11.07
CA CYS A 77 8.13 2.67 -11.24
C CYS A 77 7.86 3.59 -12.42
N LEU A 78 8.68 4.64 -12.62
CA LEU A 78 8.55 5.54 -13.76
C LEU A 78 8.71 4.83 -15.10
N GLY A 79 9.75 3.99 -15.22
CA GLY A 79 9.99 3.22 -16.43
C GLY A 79 8.89 2.19 -16.73
N ALA A 80 8.16 1.75 -15.71
CA ALA A 80 7.08 0.78 -15.85
C ALA A 80 5.71 1.38 -16.17
N GLN A 81 5.56 2.72 -16.11
CA GLN A 81 4.26 3.36 -16.33
C GLN A 81 3.81 3.30 -17.78
N GLY A 82 2.54 2.95 -17.98
CA GLY A 82 1.89 3.12 -19.28
C GLY A 82 1.64 4.58 -19.62
N ALA A 83 1.52 4.88 -20.92
CA ALA A 83 1.02 6.16 -21.38
C ALA A 83 -0.49 6.27 -21.05
N GLY A 84 -0.88 7.18 -20.16
CA GLY A 84 -2.29 7.37 -19.85
C GLY A 84 -2.56 8.43 -18.77
N PRO A 85 -3.84 8.85 -18.61
CA PRO A 85 -4.20 9.96 -17.71
C PRO A 85 -3.99 9.66 -16.22
N ALA A 86 -3.96 8.36 -15.84
CA ALA A 86 -3.73 7.91 -14.48
C ALA A 86 -2.23 7.81 -14.12
N ALA A 87 -1.33 8.07 -15.07
CA ALA A 87 0.11 7.93 -14.85
C ALA A 87 0.63 8.97 -13.84
N LEU A 88 1.32 8.47 -12.81
CA LEU A 88 2.22 9.24 -11.93
C LEU A 88 3.52 9.61 -12.66
N SER A 89 3.41 10.40 -13.73
CA SER A 89 4.47 10.65 -14.73
C SER A 89 5.73 11.37 -14.24
N THR A 90 5.83 11.71 -12.95
CA THR A 90 6.99 12.42 -12.39
C THR A 90 7.47 11.79 -11.09
N ARG A 91 8.78 11.92 -10.81
CA ARG A 91 9.38 11.53 -9.52
C ARG A 91 8.68 12.23 -8.35
N SER A 92 8.32 13.50 -8.51
CA SER A 92 7.64 14.29 -7.47
C SER A 92 6.26 13.72 -7.14
N LYS A 93 5.46 13.35 -8.16
CA LYS A 93 4.13 12.73 -7.96
C LYS A 93 4.22 11.39 -7.24
N ILE A 94 5.15 10.52 -7.65
CA ILE A 94 5.36 9.22 -6.98
C ILE A 94 5.81 9.43 -5.54
N SER A 95 6.75 10.36 -5.30
CA SER A 95 7.23 10.69 -3.96
C SER A 95 6.10 11.19 -3.07
N GLU A 96 5.21 12.00 -3.64
CA GLU A 96 4.04 12.52 -2.93
C GLU A 96 3.05 11.42 -2.59
N CYS A 97 2.72 10.56 -3.55
CA CYS A 97 1.85 9.42 -3.32
C CYS A 97 2.43 8.46 -2.28
N LYS A 98 3.75 8.24 -2.28
CA LYS A 98 4.45 7.46 -1.23
C LYS A 98 4.30 8.11 0.14
N ARG A 99 4.40 9.44 0.23
CA ARG A 99 4.24 10.18 1.48
C ARG A 99 2.81 10.10 2.02
N ILE A 100 1.82 10.31 1.16
CA ILE A 100 0.40 10.13 1.46
C ILE A 100 0.14 8.69 1.93
N GLY A 101 0.71 7.71 1.24
CA GLY A 101 0.62 6.29 1.61
C GLY A 101 1.17 5.98 2.99
N ARG A 102 2.36 6.52 3.34
CA ARG A 102 2.91 6.39 4.69
C ARG A 102 2.02 6.99 5.76
N ARG A 103 1.41 8.15 5.49
CA ARG A 103 0.47 8.77 6.44
C ARG A 103 -0.80 7.92 6.59
N TRP A 104 -1.32 7.34 5.50
CA TRP A 104 -2.39 6.36 5.60
C TRP A 104 -1.99 5.13 6.41
N GLU A 105 -0.78 4.60 6.21
CA GLU A 105 -0.26 3.46 6.97
C GLU A 105 -0.26 3.71 8.49
N GLU A 106 0.05 4.93 8.95
CA GLU A 106 -0.02 5.28 10.37
C GLU A 106 -1.46 5.30 10.90
N LEU A 107 -2.44 5.73 10.09
CA LEU A 107 -3.85 5.71 10.48
C LEU A 107 -4.44 4.32 10.49
N VAL A 108 -4.23 3.55 9.42
CA VAL A 108 -4.83 2.22 9.27
C VAL A 108 -4.13 1.18 10.13
N GLY A 109 -3.00 1.53 10.76
CA GLY A 109 -2.26 0.70 11.69
C GLY A 109 -2.07 -0.73 11.17
N PRO A 110 -2.58 -1.75 11.89
CA PRO A 110 -2.32 -3.14 11.55
C PRO A 110 -3.15 -3.67 10.37
N SER A 111 -4.15 -2.93 9.87
CA SER A 111 -5.04 -3.43 8.81
C SER A 111 -5.49 -2.36 7.83
N VAL A 112 -5.24 -2.60 6.54
CA VAL A 112 -5.69 -1.72 5.44
C VAL A 112 -7.22 -1.64 5.35
N PHE A 113 -7.96 -2.61 5.91
CA PHE A 113 -9.42 -2.59 5.93
C PHE A 113 -9.99 -1.49 6.84
N LEU A 114 -9.19 -0.93 7.76
CA LEU A 114 -9.61 0.24 8.54
C LEU A 114 -9.77 1.51 7.67
N LEU A 115 -9.30 1.51 6.42
CA LEU A 115 -9.67 2.56 5.46
C LEU A 115 -11.18 2.69 5.27
N ALA A 116 -11.94 1.60 5.42
CA ALA A 116 -13.38 1.60 5.21
C ALA A 116 -14.15 2.44 6.24
N ILE A 117 -13.56 2.68 7.43
CA ILE A 117 -14.19 3.48 8.48
C ILE A 117 -13.71 4.93 8.52
N TYR A 118 -12.65 5.26 7.80
CA TYR A 118 -12.15 6.63 7.74
C TYR A 118 -12.97 7.48 6.77
N SER A 119 -13.33 8.69 7.22
CA SER A 119 -14.12 9.63 6.43
C SER A 119 -13.27 10.40 5.42
N ASN A 120 -13.94 11.13 4.52
CA ASN A 120 -13.29 12.07 3.60
C ASN A 120 -12.49 13.18 4.33
N VAL A 121 -12.82 13.46 5.59
CA VAL A 121 -12.05 14.40 6.43
C VAL A 121 -10.66 13.84 6.73
N ALA A 122 -10.57 12.55 7.07
CA ALA A 122 -9.29 11.88 7.28
C ALA A 122 -8.46 11.87 5.98
N GLU A 123 -9.10 11.65 4.83
CA GLU A 123 -8.41 11.72 3.54
C GLU A 123 -7.81 13.10 3.25
N THR A 124 -8.55 14.17 3.56
CA THR A 124 -8.06 15.55 3.42
C THR A 124 -6.86 15.79 4.33
N PHE A 125 -6.93 15.29 5.57
CA PHE A 125 -5.88 15.46 6.56
C PHE A 125 -4.60 14.71 6.17
N VAL A 126 -4.73 13.52 5.59
CA VAL A 126 -3.60 12.71 5.10
C VAL A 126 -2.91 13.35 3.90
N LYS A 127 -3.68 13.90 2.96
CA LYS A 127 -3.13 14.57 1.76
C LYS A 127 -2.46 15.90 2.09
N ASP A 128 -3.01 16.62 3.06
CA ASP A 128 -2.52 17.94 3.41
C ASP A 128 -1.43 17.87 4.50
N HIS A 129 -0.19 17.77 4.06
CA HIS A 129 1.00 17.73 4.90
C HIS A 129 1.39 19.10 5.48
N SER A 130 0.78 20.19 4.99
CA SER A 130 1.03 21.54 5.52
C SER A 130 0.22 21.81 6.79
N LYS A 131 -0.90 21.11 6.96
CA LYS A 131 -1.81 21.27 8.10
C LYS A 131 -1.35 20.63 9.40
N SER A 132 -0.42 19.67 9.34
CA SER A 132 0.16 19.06 10.53
C SER A 132 1.54 18.52 10.22
N ASP A 133 2.52 18.84 11.05
CA ASP A 133 3.81 18.18 11.00
C ASP A 133 3.67 16.67 11.27
N ASN A 134 4.73 15.92 10.94
CA ASN A 134 4.70 14.46 11.03
C ASN A 134 4.53 13.93 12.45
N SER A 135 5.01 14.65 13.47
CA SER A 135 4.89 14.24 14.87
C SER A 135 3.45 14.42 15.36
N THR A 136 2.84 15.58 15.09
CA THR A 136 1.44 15.86 15.41
C THR A 136 0.52 14.86 14.69
N PHE A 137 0.79 14.55 13.43
CA PHE A 137 0.02 13.56 12.69
C PHE A 137 0.06 12.17 13.33
N LYS A 138 1.22 11.71 13.79
CA LYS A 138 1.37 10.40 14.45
C LYS A 138 0.56 10.31 15.74
N VAL A 139 0.55 11.38 16.54
CA VAL A 139 -0.26 11.45 17.77
C VAL A 139 -1.75 11.32 17.45
N LEU A 140 -2.23 12.07 16.44
CA LEU A 140 -3.62 12.00 16.01
C LEU A 140 -3.98 10.63 15.41
N ALA A 141 -3.07 10.04 14.65
CA ALA A 141 -3.28 8.71 14.07
C ALA A 141 -3.40 7.64 15.17
N SER A 142 -2.53 7.69 16.19
CA SER A 142 -2.62 6.82 17.36
C SER A 142 -3.96 7.00 18.09
N ALA A 143 -4.34 8.24 18.39
CA ALA A 143 -5.60 8.53 19.08
C ALA A 143 -6.82 8.07 18.27
N ALA A 144 -6.78 8.19 16.93
CA ALA A 144 -7.83 7.70 16.05
C ALA A 144 -7.93 6.17 16.08
N LEU A 145 -6.80 5.47 16.16
CA LEU A 145 -6.75 4.02 16.27
C LEU A 145 -7.27 3.53 17.63
N ASP A 146 -6.97 4.25 18.71
CA ASP A 146 -7.48 3.95 20.07
C ASP A 146 -9.01 4.07 20.17
N CYS A 147 -9.63 4.87 19.29
CA CYS A 147 -11.09 4.99 19.19
C CYS A 147 -11.74 3.84 18.41
N VAL A 148 -10.97 2.99 17.72
CA VAL A 148 -11.52 1.88 16.95
C VAL A 148 -11.99 0.77 17.89
N PRO A 149 -13.25 0.27 17.78
CA PRO A 149 -13.70 -0.84 18.60
C PRO A 149 -12.80 -2.07 18.46
N VAL A 150 -12.36 -2.65 19.59
CA VAL A 150 -11.41 -3.79 19.61
C VAL A 150 -11.88 -4.94 18.73
N ARG A 151 -13.18 -5.27 18.74
CA ARG A 151 -13.74 -6.33 17.88
C ARG A 151 -13.56 -6.02 16.39
N LEU A 152 -13.81 -4.79 15.98
CA LEU A 152 -13.61 -4.36 14.60
C LEU A 152 -12.13 -4.44 14.21
N LEU A 153 -11.23 -3.98 15.09
CA LEU A 153 -9.79 -4.08 14.89
C LEU A 153 -9.35 -5.55 14.68
N MET A 154 -9.79 -6.46 15.54
CA MET A 154 -9.49 -7.89 15.43
C MET A 154 -9.96 -8.48 14.09
N VAL A 155 -11.20 -8.17 13.69
CA VAL A 155 -11.74 -8.63 12.41
C VAL A 155 -10.93 -8.09 11.23
N CYS A 156 -10.60 -6.80 11.22
CA CYS A 156 -9.81 -6.19 10.16
C CYS A 156 -8.41 -6.82 10.06
N VAL A 157 -7.78 -7.16 11.20
CA VAL A 157 -6.47 -7.84 11.24
C VAL A 157 -6.58 -9.28 10.75
N HIS A 158 -7.60 -10.01 11.19
CA HIS A 158 -7.86 -11.37 10.73
C HIS A 158 -8.04 -11.42 9.21
N LEU A 159 -8.92 -10.57 8.67
CA LEU A 159 -9.12 -10.46 7.22
C LEU A 159 -7.83 -10.18 6.46
N SER A 160 -7.00 -9.24 6.95
CA SER A 160 -5.73 -8.93 6.29
C SER A 160 -4.82 -10.15 6.25
N THR A 161 -4.73 -10.88 7.37
CA THR A 161 -3.86 -12.04 7.52
C THR A 161 -4.34 -13.18 6.61
N THR A 162 -5.64 -13.51 6.66
CA THR A 162 -6.25 -14.56 5.85
C THR A 162 -6.10 -14.31 4.35
N VAL A 163 -6.32 -13.05 3.90
CA VAL A 163 -6.11 -12.66 2.50
C VAL A 163 -4.64 -12.76 2.10
N GLU A 164 -3.72 -12.27 2.93
CA GLU A 164 -2.28 -12.33 2.65
C GLU A 164 -1.75 -13.76 2.59
N ASP A 165 -2.21 -14.64 3.48
CA ASP A 165 -1.85 -16.05 3.49
C ASP A 165 -2.40 -16.78 2.27
N ARG A 166 -3.65 -16.49 1.88
CA ARG A 166 -4.24 -17.04 0.65
C ARG A 166 -3.44 -16.63 -0.58
N ILE A 167 -3.12 -15.33 -0.72
CA ILE A 167 -2.29 -14.82 -1.82
C ILE A 167 -0.91 -15.49 -1.81
N ARG A 168 -0.29 -15.68 -0.64
CA ARG A 168 1.04 -16.31 -0.52
C ARG A 168 1.01 -17.79 -0.90
N SER A 169 -0.07 -18.49 -0.58
CA SER A 169 -0.26 -19.90 -0.93
C SER A 169 -0.50 -20.13 -2.43
N GLY A 170 -0.89 -19.10 -3.17
CA GLY A 170 -1.27 -19.21 -4.59
C GLY A 170 -2.59 -19.95 -4.83
N LEU A 171 -3.34 -20.27 -3.76
CA LEU A 171 -4.67 -20.85 -3.85
C LEU A 171 -5.69 -19.81 -4.35
N PRO A 172 -6.72 -20.22 -5.10
CA PRO A 172 -7.73 -19.30 -5.61
C PRO A 172 -8.59 -18.74 -4.47
N CYS A 173 -9.10 -17.51 -4.64
CA CYS A 173 -10.15 -16.95 -3.78
C CYS A 173 -11.53 -17.39 -4.32
N ASP A 174 -11.89 -18.65 -4.08
CA ASP A 174 -13.12 -19.29 -4.55
C ASP A 174 -14.30 -19.11 -3.58
N HIS A 175 -15.50 -19.48 -4.03
CA HIS A 175 -16.73 -19.35 -3.24
C HIS A 175 -16.65 -20.01 -1.85
N PRO A 176 -16.15 -21.24 -1.69
CA PRO A 176 -16.04 -21.87 -0.36
C PRO A 176 -15.14 -21.08 0.61
N TRP A 177 -14.05 -20.52 0.11
CA TRP A 177 -13.16 -19.70 0.92
C TRP A 177 -13.81 -18.36 1.29
N MET A 178 -14.56 -17.75 0.37
CA MET A 178 -15.34 -16.54 0.66
C MET A 178 -16.44 -16.81 1.71
N ASP A 179 -17.10 -17.96 1.67
CA ASP A 179 -18.11 -18.36 2.64
C ASP A 179 -17.50 -18.54 4.04
N GLU A 180 -16.29 -19.09 4.14
CA GLU A 180 -15.53 -19.19 5.39
C GLU A 180 -15.21 -17.81 5.98
N VAL A 181 -14.73 -16.89 5.13
CA VAL A 181 -14.46 -15.49 5.51
C VAL A 181 -15.74 -14.80 6.00
N GLU A 182 -16.86 -14.98 5.28
CA GLU A 182 -18.15 -14.41 5.67
C GLU A 182 -18.66 -15.00 7.00
N GLY A 183 -18.53 -16.32 7.19
CA GLY A 183 -18.89 -16.99 8.43
C GLY A 183 -18.15 -16.41 9.64
N HIS A 184 -16.84 -16.17 9.49
CA HIS A 184 -16.03 -15.54 10.52
C HIS A 184 -16.49 -14.10 10.83
N LEU A 185 -16.82 -13.32 9.80
CA LEU A 185 -17.34 -11.95 9.96
C LEU A 185 -18.66 -11.93 10.73
N ARG A 186 -19.58 -12.83 10.40
CA ARG A 186 -20.88 -12.93 11.07
C ARG A 186 -20.73 -13.25 12.56
N GLN A 187 -19.80 -14.14 12.93
CA GLN A 187 -19.55 -14.52 14.32
C GLN A 187 -19.00 -13.37 15.19
N HIS A 188 -18.23 -12.45 14.61
CA HIS A 188 -17.52 -11.41 15.38
C HIS A 188 -18.13 -10.02 15.30
N ILE A 189 -18.90 -9.71 14.24
CA ILE A 189 -19.55 -8.42 14.03
C ILE A 189 -21.02 -8.43 14.50
N LEU A 190 -21.74 -9.55 14.34
CA LEU A 190 -23.19 -9.64 14.61
C LEU A 190 -23.54 -10.31 15.95
N GLY A 191 -22.54 -10.77 16.71
CA GLY A 191 -22.70 -11.47 17.99
C GLY A 191 -22.30 -10.64 19.20
#